data_AF-A0A2B7ZQB4-F1
#
_entry.id   AF-A0A2B7ZQB4-F1
#
_cell.length_a   1.000
_cell.length_b   1.000
_cell.length_c   1.000
_cell.angle_alpha   90.00
_cell.angle_beta   90.00
_cell.angle_gamma   90.00
#
_symmetry.space_group_name_H-M   'P 1'
#
loop_
_entity.id
_entity.type
_entity.pdbx_description
1 polymer ?
#
loop_
_entity_poly.entity_id
_entity_poly.type
_entity_poly.pdbx_seq_one_letter_code
_entity_poly.pdbx_strand_id
1 'polypeptide(L)'
;MQINSLYINDYKPLKNFTVNFNKEISILIGINGSGKSSILECVAQIFSDAYLQEKSKFGFKLEYELCLEEIIEEIAVSLEFKTDYIRVEISAEKKGEKLLYRVHTEGNILEKETDIEKKFGRLEKILP
;
A
#
# COMPACT_ATOMS: atom_id res chain seq x y z
N MET A 1 0.81 4.36 -8.52
CA MET A 1 0.12 3.49 -7.53
C MET A 1 -1.36 3.43 -7.86
N GLN A 2 -2.01 2.29 -7.64
CA GLN A 2 -3.46 2.15 -7.61
C GLN A 2 -3.90 1.35 -6.37
N ILE A 3 -4.80 1.88 -5.55
CA ILE A 3 -5.33 1.14 -4.38
C ILE A 3 -6.41 0.16 -4.86
N ASN A 4 -6.36 -1.08 -4.38
CA ASN A 4 -7.31 -2.14 -4.72
C ASN A 4 -8.38 -2.30 -3.63
N SER A 5 -7.95 -2.44 -2.37
CA SER A 5 -8.87 -2.64 -1.26
C SER A 5 -8.31 -2.11 0.05
N LEU A 6 -9.21 -1.75 0.95
CA LEU A 6 -8.90 -1.35 2.32
C LEU A 6 -9.91 -1.97 3.27
N TYR A 7 -9.41 -2.74 4.23
CA TYR A 7 -10.13 -3.20 5.41
C TYR A 7 -9.63 -2.45 6.65
N ILE A 8 -10.57 -2.08 7.52
CA ILE A 8 -10.34 -1.39 8.79
C ILE A 8 -11.13 -2.11 9.88
N ASN A 9 -10.42 -2.61 10.89
CA ASN A 9 -11.02 -3.26 12.06
C ASN A 9 -11.73 -2.22 12.95
N ASP A 10 -10.99 -1.18 13.37
CA ASP A 10 -11.54 -0.12 14.23
C ASP A 10 -10.77 1.20 14.04
N TYR A 11 -11.40 2.20 13.40
CA TYR A 11 -10.92 3.57 13.34
C TYR A 11 -12.05 4.59 13.15
N LYS A 12 -12.22 5.52 14.11
CA LYS A 12 -13.27 6.55 14.09
C LYS A 12 -14.67 5.89 13.82
N PRO A 13 -15.54 6.29 12.84
CA PRO A 13 -16.81 5.60 12.64
C PRO A 13 -16.67 4.27 11.87
N LEU A 14 -15.48 3.92 11.39
CA LEU A 14 -15.24 2.72 10.59
C LEU A 14 -14.95 1.52 11.52
N LYS A 15 -15.92 0.62 11.65
CA LYS A 15 -15.83 -0.60 12.47
C LYS A 15 -16.09 -1.81 11.58
N ASN A 16 -15.13 -2.74 11.50
CA ASN A 16 -15.16 -3.89 10.59
C ASN A 16 -15.59 -3.49 9.17
N PHE A 17 -14.96 -2.44 8.65
CA PHE A 17 -15.32 -1.81 7.39
C PHE A 17 -14.39 -2.27 6.28
N THR A 18 -14.94 -2.63 5.12
CA THR A 18 -14.18 -2.95 3.91
C THR A 18 -14.66 -2.11 2.74
N VAL A 19 -13.73 -1.57 1.97
CA VAL A 19 -13.99 -0.94 0.68
C VAL A 19 -13.07 -1.52 -0.38
N ASN A 20 -13.65 -1.84 -1.54
CA ASN A 20 -12.91 -2.20 -2.75
C ASN A 20 -12.99 -1.02 -3.71
N PHE A 21 -11.83 -0.56 -4.19
CA PHE A 21 -11.73 0.54 -5.13
C PHE A 21 -11.81 0.02 -6.57
N ASN A 22 -12.54 0.72 -7.41
CA ASN A 22 -12.56 0.46 -8.84
C ASN A 22 -11.26 0.95 -9.49
N LYS A 23 -10.78 0.25 -10.51
CA LYS A 23 -9.56 0.59 -11.25
C LYS A 23 -9.62 1.95 -11.93
N GLU A 24 -10.79 2.36 -12.40
CA GLU A 24 -10.96 3.61 -13.14
C GLU A 24 -11.26 4.77 -12.18
N ILE A 25 -12.44 4.74 -11.55
CA ILE A 25 -12.92 5.83 -10.69
C ILE A 25 -13.72 5.24 -9.53
N SER A 26 -13.41 5.68 -8.32
CA SER A 26 -14.20 5.42 -7.11
C SER A 26 -14.74 6.73 -6.55
N ILE A 27 -16.04 6.80 -6.29
CA ILE A 27 -16.69 8.00 -5.76
C ILE A 27 -17.16 7.72 -4.32
N LEU A 28 -16.66 8.48 -3.35
CA LEU A 28 -17.07 8.41 -1.96
C LEU A 28 -18.19 9.43 -1.68
N ILE A 29 -19.42 8.96 -1.50
CA ILE A 29 -20.60 9.79 -1.20
C ILE A 29 -21.23 9.42 0.15
N GLY A 30 -21.98 10.35 0.74
CA GLY A 30 -22.67 10.15 2.01
C GLY A 30 -22.74 11.41 2.85
N ILE A 31 -23.47 11.36 3.97
CA ILE A 31 -23.65 12.48 4.89
C ILE A 31 -22.36 12.85 5.64
N ASN A 32 -22.28 14.06 6.18
CA ASN A 32 -21.15 14.44 7.04
C ASN A 32 -21.03 13.49 8.24
N GLY A 33 -19.79 13.17 8.63
CA GLY A 33 -19.52 12.21 9.70
C GLY A 33 -19.65 10.73 9.30
N SER A 34 -20.06 10.40 8.07
CA SER A 34 -20.19 9.00 7.62
C SER A 34 -18.88 8.23 7.40
N GLY A 35 -17.72 8.85 7.70
CA GLY A 35 -16.41 8.21 7.55
C GLY A 35 -15.72 8.39 6.20
N LYS A 36 -16.26 9.18 5.26
CA LYS A 36 -15.62 9.45 3.95
C LYS A 36 -14.17 9.95 4.08
N SER A 37 -13.97 11.02 4.87
CA SER A 37 -12.62 11.53 5.14
C SER A 37 -11.78 10.53 5.92
N SER A 38 -12.40 9.71 6.78
CA SER A 38 -11.70 8.67 7.55
C SER A 38 -11.10 7.57 6.69
N ILE A 39 -11.72 7.23 5.56
CA ILE A 39 -11.12 6.29 4.58
C ILE A 39 -9.79 6.85 4.07
N LEU A 40 -9.77 8.13 3.66
CA LEU A 40 -8.54 8.79 3.16
C LEU A 40 -7.50 8.97 4.27
N GLU A 41 -7.92 9.34 5.48
CA GLU A 41 -7.05 9.45 6.65
C GLU A 41 -6.40 8.10 7.00
N CYS A 42 -7.14 6.99 6.93
CA CYS A 42 -6.59 5.67 7.16
C CYS A 42 -5.49 5.34 6.15
N VAL A 43 -5.72 5.58 4.86
CA VAL A 43 -4.71 5.36 3.81
C VAL A 43 -3.46 6.20 4.08
N ALA A 44 -3.62 7.50 4.34
CA ALA A 44 -2.51 8.39 4.65
C ALA A 44 -1.75 7.96 5.91
N GLN A 45 -2.46 7.52 6.94
CA GLN A 45 -1.85 7.05 8.18
C GLN A 45 -1.06 5.76 7.98
N ILE A 46 -1.59 4.80 7.22
CA ILE A 46 -0.93 3.53 6.92
C ILE A 46 0.41 3.77 6.20
N PHE A 47 0.41 4.63 5.17
CA PHE A 47 1.65 4.96 4.47
C PHE A 47 2.62 5.76 5.33
N SER A 48 2.13 6.70 6.14
CA SER A 48 2.96 7.42 7.11
C SER A 48 3.63 6.46 8.10
N ASP A 49 2.88 5.51 8.65
CA ASP A 49 3.39 4.53 9.59
C ASP A 49 4.44 3.63 8.89
N ALA A 50 4.22 3.25 7.63
CA ALA A 50 5.17 2.47 6.84
C ALA A 50 6.47 3.22 6.56
N TYR A 51 6.41 4.47 6.11
CA TYR A 51 7.58 5.30 5.84
C TYR A 51 8.41 5.62 7.09
N LEU A 52 7.74 5.83 8.22
CA LEU A 52 8.40 6.14 9.50
C LEU A 52 8.78 4.89 10.30
N GLN A 53 8.47 3.69 9.79
CA GLN A 53 8.63 2.41 10.48
C GLN A 53 7.95 2.40 11.86
N GLU A 54 6.81 3.09 11.97
CA GLU A 54 5.99 3.14 13.18
C GLU A 54 5.10 1.90 13.31
N LYS A 55 4.64 1.67 14.54
CA LYS A 55 3.63 0.65 14.82
C LYS A 55 2.26 1.17 14.39
N SER A 56 1.41 0.26 13.94
CA SER A 56 0.07 0.62 13.49
C SER A 56 -0.76 1.29 14.58
N LYS A 57 -1.54 2.30 14.17
CA LYS A 57 -2.50 2.98 15.06
C LYS A 57 -3.85 2.26 15.18
N PHE A 58 -4.14 1.29 14.31
CA PHE A 58 -5.40 0.52 14.26
C PHE A 58 -5.23 -0.82 13.52
N GLY A 59 -6.21 -1.73 13.60
CA GLY A 59 -6.18 -2.96 12.79
C GLY A 59 -6.60 -2.67 11.35
N PHE A 60 -5.82 -3.11 10.36
CA PHE A 60 -6.12 -2.86 8.95
C PHE A 60 -5.49 -3.88 8.00
N LYS A 61 -5.98 -3.86 6.76
CA LYS A 61 -5.35 -4.50 5.60
C LYS A 61 -5.54 -3.61 4.37
N LEU A 62 -4.45 -3.18 3.75
CA LEU A 62 -4.44 -2.33 2.56
C LEU A 62 -3.75 -3.08 1.42
N GLU A 63 -4.43 -3.23 0.29
CA GLU A 63 -3.87 -3.79 -0.94
C GLU A 63 -3.80 -2.71 -2.02
N TYR A 64 -2.67 -2.62 -2.72
CA TYR A 64 -2.44 -1.70 -3.83
C TYR A 64 -1.46 -2.29 -4.86
N GLU A 65 -1.47 -1.71 -6.04
CA GLU A 65 -0.57 -2.04 -7.15
C GLU A 65 0.40 -0.89 -7.41
N LEU A 66 1.67 -1.23 -7.64
CA LEU A 66 2.72 -0.29 -8.04
C LEU A 66 3.23 -0.64 -9.43
N CYS A 67 3.50 0.42 -10.19
CA CYS A 67 4.25 0.39 -11.43
C CYS A 67 5.66 0.86 -11.08
N LEU A 68 6.64 -0.03 -11.22
CA LEU A 68 8.05 0.25 -10.95
C LEU A 68 8.76 0.38 -12.28
N GLU A 69 9.47 1.49 -12.47
CA GLU A 69 10.30 1.72 -13.65
C GLU A 69 11.77 1.66 -13.24
N GLU A 70 12.52 0.77 -13.86
CA GLU A 70 13.97 0.66 -13.70
C GLU A 70 14.65 1.11 -15.00
N ILE A 71 15.57 2.06 -14.90
CA ILE A 71 16.37 2.51 -16.04
C ILE A 71 17.35 1.38 -16.39
N ILE A 72 17.23 0.85 -17.61
CA ILE A 72 18.13 -0.20 -18.12
C ILE A 72 19.35 0.44 -18.77
N GLU A 73 19.12 1.48 -19.58
CA GLU A 73 20.17 2.15 -20.35
C GLU A 73 19.82 3.63 -20.54
N GLU A 74 20.82 4.48 -20.33
CA GLU A 74 20.74 5.92 -20.59
C GLU A 74 21.84 6.29 -21.60
N ILE A 75 21.41 6.70 -22.79
CA ILE A 75 22.29 7.23 -23.83
C ILE A 75 21.87 8.68 -24.08
N ALA A 76 22.78 9.53 -24.57
CA ALA A 76 22.57 10.98 -24.76
C ALA A 76 21.27 11.40 -25.50
N VAL A 77 20.61 10.48 -26.20
CA VAL A 77 19.39 10.72 -26.99
C VAL A 77 18.19 9.83 -26.62
N SER A 78 18.34 8.85 -25.72
CA SER A 78 17.25 7.92 -25.36
C SER A 78 17.43 7.31 -23.97
N LEU A 79 16.31 7.09 -23.27
CA LEU A 79 16.21 6.26 -22.08
C LEU A 79 15.38 5.01 -22.37
N GLU A 80 15.86 3.86 -21.94
CA GLU A 80 15.12 2.59 -21.96
C GLU A 80 14.78 2.15 -20.53
N PHE A 81 13.53 1.78 -20.30
CA PHE A 81 13.01 1.39 -19.00
C PHE A 81 12.45 -0.03 -19.01
N LYS A 82 12.65 -0.76 -17.92
CA LYS A 82 11.87 -1.95 -17.58
C LYS A 82 10.71 -1.54 -16.71
N THR A 83 9.48 -1.87 -17.11
CA THR A 83 8.29 -1.65 -16.30
C THR A 83 7.86 -2.95 -15.64
N ASP A 84 7.90 -2.98 -14.31
CA ASP A 84 7.40 -4.10 -13.51
C ASP A 84 6.14 -3.67 -12.75
N TYR A 85 5.14 -4.57 -12.69
CA TYR A 85 3.95 -4.37 -11.87
C TYR A 85 3.99 -5.30 -10.67
N ILE A 86 3.86 -4.75 -9.48
CA ILE A 86 3.79 -5.51 -8.24
C ILE A 86 2.50 -5.21 -7.50
N ARG A 87 1.98 -6.20 -6.78
CA ARG A 87 0.89 -6.01 -5.83
C ARG A 87 1.43 -6.10 -4.42
N VAL A 88 1.12 -5.10 -3.61
CA VAL A 88 1.59 -4.97 -2.24
C VAL A 88 0.40 -4.99 -1.30
N GLU A 89 0.53 -5.76 -0.24
CA GLU A 89 -0.37 -5.79 0.90
C GLU A 89 0.40 -5.33 2.15
N ILE A 90 -0.13 -4.31 2.83
CA ILE A 90 0.32 -3.88 4.16
C ILE A 90 -0.79 -4.22 5.16
N SER A 91 -0.43 -4.82 6.29
CA SER A 91 -1.41 -5.15 7.32
C SER A 91 -0.87 -5.06 8.74
N ALA A 92 -1.80 -4.91 9.69
CA ALA A 92 -1.58 -5.09 11.11
C ALA A 92 -2.91 -5.57 11.73
N GLU A 93 -2.89 -6.57 12.60
CA GLU A 93 -4.15 -7.12 13.15
C GLU A 93 -4.78 -6.14 14.15
N LYS A 94 -3.94 -5.50 14.96
CA LYS A 94 -4.37 -4.53 15.97
C LYS A 94 -3.40 -3.38 16.16
N LYS A 95 -3.88 -2.35 16.88
CA LYS A 95 -3.09 -1.20 17.31
C LYS A 95 -1.86 -1.64 18.09
N GLY A 96 -0.72 -1.01 17.80
CA GLY A 96 0.55 -1.23 18.48
C GLY A 96 1.41 -2.36 17.91
N GLU A 97 0.94 -3.02 16.86
CA GLU A 97 1.70 -4.05 16.14
C GLU A 97 2.61 -3.46 15.07
N LYS A 98 3.67 -4.19 14.74
CA LYS A 98 4.50 -3.88 13.57
C LYS A 98 3.69 -4.14 12.30
N LEU A 99 4.00 -3.39 11.26
CA LEU A 99 3.40 -3.62 9.95
C LEU A 99 3.98 -4.90 9.33
N LEU A 100 3.10 -5.68 8.72
CA LEU A 100 3.43 -6.85 7.93
C LEU A 100 3.26 -6.50 6.46
N TYR A 101 4.17 -7.02 5.63
CA TYR A 101 4.20 -6.78 4.19
C TYR A 101 4.07 -8.11 3.45
N ARG A 102 3.29 -8.10 2.38
CA ARG A 102 3.23 -9.21 1.41
C ARG A 102 3.28 -8.63 0.01
N VAL A 103 4.35 -8.94 -0.73
CA VAL A 103 4.60 -8.42 -2.08
C VAL A 103 4.49 -9.56 -3.08
N HIS A 104 3.53 -9.44 -3.99
CA HIS A 104 3.35 -10.35 -5.10
C HIS A 104 4.11 -9.82 -6.32
N THR A 105 5.00 -10.65 -6.83
CA THR A 105 5.81 -10.39 -8.03
C THR A 105 5.59 -11.51 -9.05
N GLU A 106 6.12 -11.37 -10.27
CA GLU A 106 6.07 -12.42 -11.29
C GLU A 106 6.68 -13.74 -10.75
N GLY A 107 5.81 -14.66 -10.33
CA GLY A 107 6.17 -16.00 -9.86
C GLY A 107 6.51 -16.16 -8.38
N ASN A 108 6.57 -15.11 -7.57
CA ASN A 108 6.95 -15.22 -6.14
C ASN A 108 6.18 -14.25 -5.23
N ILE A 109 5.98 -14.68 -3.98
CA ILE A 109 5.45 -13.86 -2.88
C ILE A 109 6.56 -13.63 -1.86
N LEU A 110 6.81 -12.37 -1.53
CA LEU A 110 7.81 -11.97 -0.54
C LEU A 110 7.10 -11.43 0.70
N GLU A 111 7.36 -12.03 1.86
CA GLU A 111 6.77 -11.61 3.14
C GLU A 111 7.81 -11.15 4.17
N LYS A 112 9.08 -11.57 4.01
CA LYS A 112 10.17 -11.12 4.87
C LYS A 112 10.74 -9.83 4.32
N GLU A 113 10.91 -8.85 5.20
CA GLU A 113 11.54 -7.56 4.88
C GLU A 113 12.90 -7.75 4.19
N THR A 114 13.74 -8.67 4.69
CA THR A 114 15.04 -8.98 4.08
C THR A 114 14.96 -9.45 2.63
N ASP A 115 13.92 -10.20 2.27
CA ASP A 115 13.74 -10.71 0.91
C ASP A 115 13.21 -9.61 -0.03
N ILE A 116 12.36 -8.72 0.51
CA ILE A 116 11.86 -7.53 -0.19
C ILE A 116 13.03 -6.57 -0.46
N GLU A 117 13.83 -6.24 0.55
CA GLU A 117 15.00 -5.38 0.41
C GLU A 117 16.03 -5.97 -0.54
N LYS A 118 16.25 -7.29 -0.51
CA LYS A 118 17.14 -7.96 -1.47
C LYS A 118 16.67 -7.79 -2.92
N LYS A 119 15.35 -7.79 -3.17
CA LYS A 119 14.79 -7.65 -4.52
C LYS A 119 14.68 -6.19 -4.98
N PHE A 120 14.26 -5.28 -4.11
CA PHE A 120 13.96 -3.89 -4.47
C PHE A 120 14.98 -2.87 -3.96
N GLY A 121 16.00 -3.32 -3.21
CA GLY A 121 17.07 -2.51 -2.61
C GLY A 121 16.75 -1.96 -1.23
N ARG A 122 15.51 -1.52 -0.99
CA ARG A 122 15.02 -1.04 0.31
C ARG A 122 13.51 -1.18 0.39
N LEU A 123 12.95 -1.25 1.60
CA LEU A 123 11.51 -1.42 1.81
C LEU A 123 10.71 -0.23 1.24
N GLU A 124 11.24 0.99 1.29
CA GLU A 124 10.52 2.18 0.81
C GLU A 124 10.28 2.17 -0.71
N LYS A 125 10.99 1.33 -1.48
CA LYS A 125 10.74 1.20 -2.93
C LYS A 125 9.41 0.50 -3.25
N ILE A 126 8.83 -0.22 -2.29
CA ILE A 126 7.51 -0.84 -2.47
C ILE A 126 6.39 0.04 -1.89
N LEU A 127 6.69 1.27 -1.47
CA LEU A 127 5.73 2.26 -1.02
C LEU A 127 5.49 3.30 -2.13
N PRO A 128 4.30 3.93 -2.19
CA PRO A 128 3.96 4.94 -3.19
C PRO A 128 4.59 6.31 -2.96
#